data_AF-A0A0A9XT97-F1
#
_entry.id   AF-A0A0A9XT97-F1
#
_cell.length_a   1.000
_cell.length_b   1.000
_cell.length_c   1.000
_cell.angle_alpha   90.00
_cell.angle_beta   90.00
_cell.angle_gamma   90.00
#
_symmetry.space_group_name_H-M   'P 1'
#
loop_
_entity.id
_entity.type
_entity.pdbx_description
1 polymer ?
#
loop_
_entity_poly.entity_id
_entity_poly.type
_entity_poly.pdbx_seq_one_letter_code
_entity_poly.pdbx_strand_id
1 'polypeptide(L)'
;PPASPWMGGLWEAAVKSFKNHLAKITFHRSLTFEEMSTFLARVEAVLNSRPLYPATNDPENDVDFLSPGHFLIGAPLLAAPEVDLAGTPENHLSRWQLVTRASQEFWSRWSREYLNTLIQRKKWNTPRPPLKIGQLVFIAKENTKPLDWP
;
A
#
# COMPACT_ATOMS: atom_id res chain seq x y z
N PRO A 1 8.74 -11.96 21.91
CA PRO A 1 8.66 -12.00 23.39
C PRO A 1 8.07 -10.70 23.94
N PRO A 2 7.19 -10.78 24.96
CA PRO A 2 6.43 -9.65 25.51
C PRO A 2 7.27 -8.52 26.13
N ALA A 3 8.59 -8.70 26.27
CA ALA A 3 9.53 -7.72 26.84
C ALA A 3 10.59 -7.22 25.83
N SER A 4 10.36 -7.35 24.52
CA SER A 4 11.32 -6.91 23.50
C SER A 4 10.69 -5.93 22.51
N PRO A 5 10.56 -4.63 22.87
CA PRO A 5 9.96 -3.60 22.02
C PRO A 5 10.60 -3.50 20.63
N TRP A 6 11.89 -3.84 20.53
CA TRP A 6 12.64 -3.85 19.27
C TRP A 6 12.16 -4.92 18.28
N MET A 7 11.59 -6.04 18.74
CA MET A 7 11.01 -7.06 17.86
C MET A 7 9.63 -6.63 17.32
N GLY A 8 8.98 -5.68 17.99
CA GLY A 8 7.64 -5.19 17.65
C GLY A 8 7.62 -4.00 16.69
N GLY A 9 8.70 -3.21 16.69
CA GLY A 9 8.69 -1.87 16.10
C GLY A 9 8.26 -1.79 14.63
N LEU A 10 8.58 -2.79 13.80
CA LEU A 10 8.21 -2.77 12.38
C LEU A 10 6.69 -2.91 12.17
N TRP A 11 6.06 -3.90 12.80
CA TRP A 11 4.62 -4.09 12.66
C TRP A 11 3.82 -3.07 13.48
N GLU A 12 4.34 -2.60 14.61
CA GLU A 12 3.72 -1.51 15.39
C GLU A 12 3.73 -0.19 14.61
N ALA A 13 4.82 0.13 13.90
CA ALA A 13 4.88 1.30 13.02
C ALA A 13 3.88 1.20 11.86
N ALA A 14 3.76 0.02 11.25
CA ALA A 14 2.77 -0.23 10.20
C ALA A 14 1.34 -0.08 10.73
N VAL A 15 1.02 -0.63 11.91
CA VAL A 15 -0.29 -0.48 12.56
C VAL A 15 -0.58 0.98 12.90
N LYS A 16 0.40 1.72 13.41
CA LYS A 16 0.27 3.16 13.69
C LYS A 16 -0.03 3.94 12.41
N SER A 17 0.70 3.68 11.34
CA SER A 17 0.48 4.33 10.05
C SER A 17 -0.90 3.99 9.48
N PHE A 18 -1.33 2.73 9.51
CA PHE A 18 -2.68 2.32 9.14
C PHE A 18 -3.75 3.09 9.92
N LYS A 19 -3.67 3.12 11.25
CA LYS A 19 -4.65 3.83 12.10
C LYS A 19 -4.71 5.32 11.78
N ASN A 20 -3.56 5.95 11.53
CA ASN A 20 -3.50 7.36 11.17
C ASN A 20 -4.18 7.64 9.82
N HIS A 21 -3.95 6.79 8.81
CA HIS A 21 -4.60 6.90 7.51
C HIS A 21 -6.11 6.65 7.61
N LEU A 22 -6.49 5.61 8.32
CA LEU A 22 -7.88 5.25 8.55
C LEU A 22 -8.63 6.43 9.19
N ALA A 23 -8.10 6.97 10.29
CA ALA A 23 -8.70 8.11 10.98
C ALA A 23 -8.84 9.32 10.07
N LYS A 24 -7.80 9.69 9.31
CA LYS A 24 -7.86 10.84 8.37
C LYS A 24 -8.93 10.69 7.30
N ILE A 25 -9.17 9.47 6.82
CA ILE A 25 -10.14 9.19 5.75
C ILE A 25 -11.56 9.11 6.32
N THR A 26 -11.76 8.53 7.49
CA THR A 26 -13.10 8.35 8.07
C THR A 26 -13.56 9.55 8.91
N PHE A 27 -12.66 10.45 9.33
CA PHE A 27 -12.99 11.54 10.27
C PHE A 27 -14.17 12.42 9.84
N HIS A 28 -14.32 12.69 8.54
CA HIS A 28 -15.41 13.50 8.01
C HIS A 28 -16.54 12.69 7.36
N ARG A 29 -16.50 11.35 7.44
CA ARG A 29 -17.43 10.46 6.73
C ARG A 29 -18.28 9.65 7.70
N SER A 30 -19.59 9.78 7.58
CA SER A 30 -20.52 8.89 8.26
C SER A 30 -20.70 7.61 7.44
N LEU A 31 -19.96 6.57 7.82
CA LEU A 31 -20.09 5.22 7.28
C LEU A 31 -21.00 4.39 8.19
N THR A 32 -21.90 3.62 7.58
CA THR A 32 -22.63 2.55 8.25
C THR A 32 -21.69 1.40 8.59
N PHE A 33 -22.16 0.46 9.39
CA PHE A 33 -21.39 -0.74 9.74
C PHE A 33 -20.93 -1.52 8.50
N GLU A 34 -21.84 -1.78 7.55
CA GLU A 34 -21.55 -2.54 6.34
C GLU A 34 -20.51 -1.85 5.44
N GLU A 35 -20.59 -0.52 5.34
CA GLU A 35 -19.64 0.25 4.55
C GLU A 35 -18.27 0.32 5.21
N MET A 36 -18.22 0.46 6.54
CA MET A 36 -16.97 0.40 7.28
C MET A 36 -16.33 -0.98 7.18
N SER A 37 -17.12 -2.05 7.32
CA SER A 37 -16.67 -3.43 7.17
C SER A 37 -16.08 -3.67 5.77
N THR A 38 -16.80 -3.26 4.73
CA THR A 38 -16.35 -3.37 3.34
C THR A 38 -15.08 -2.56 3.08
N PHE A 39 -15.04 -1.33 3.59
CA PHE A 39 -13.86 -0.47 3.49
C PHE A 39 -12.64 -1.09 4.17
N LEU A 40 -12.79 -1.62 5.37
CA LEU A 40 -11.71 -2.28 6.11
C LEU A 40 -11.20 -3.53 5.41
N ALA A 41 -12.07 -4.35 4.83
CA ALA A 41 -11.67 -5.51 4.03
C ALA A 41 -10.84 -5.09 2.79
N ARG A 42 -11.22 -3.99 2.14
CA ARG A 42 -10.42 -3.42 1.03
C ARG A 42 -9.06 -2.91 1.51
N VAL A 43 -9.02 -2.27 2.68
CA VAL A 43 -7.76 -1.82 3.28
C VAL A 43 -6.85 -3.00 3.63
N GLU A 44 -7.40 -4.07 4.21
CA GLU A 44 -6.65 -5.30 4.46
C GLU A 44 -6.01 -5.84 3.19
N ALA A 45 -6.78 -5.93 2.10
CA ALA A 45 -6.25 -6.36 0.80
C ALA A 45 -5.12 -5.44 0.32
N VAL A 46 -5.25 -4.11 0.46
CA VAL A 46 -4.18 -3.15 0.17
C VAL A 46 -2.92 -3.44 0.97
N LEU A 47 -3.05 -3.58 2.28
CA LEU A 47 -1.91 -3.85 3.16
C LEU A 47 -1.22 -5.17 2.77
N ASN A 48 -1.99 -6.21 2.46
CA ASN A 48 -1.46 -7.54 2.14
C ASN A 48 -0.96 -7.67 0.69
N SER A 49 -1.32 -6.75 -0.21
CA SER A 49 -0.75 -6.69 -1.57
C SER A 49 0.67 -6.13 -1.61
N ARG A 50 1.17 -5.52 -0.52
CA ARG A 50 2.43 -4.76 -0.51
C ARG A 50 3.66 -5.58 -0.94
N PRO A 51 4.56 -5.03 -1.77
CA PRO A 51 5.76 -5.72 -2.20
C PRO A 51 6.79 -5.81 -1.08
N LEU A 52 7.27 -7.02 -0.76
CA LEU A 52 8.28 -7.28 0.27
C LEU A 52 9.68 -7.45 -0.33
N TYR A 53 9.77 -8.24 -1.40
CA TYR A 53 11.05 -8.64 -2.00
C TYR A 53 10.84 -9.04 -3.47
N PRO A 54 11.83 -8.86 -4.35
CA PRO A 54 11.79 -9.41 -5.71
C PRO A 54 11.59 -10.92 -5.69
N ALA A 55 10.72 -11.47 -6.54
CA ALA A 55 10.49 -12.92 -6.60
C ALA A 55 11.67 -13.67 -7.22
N THR A 56 12.40 -13.00 -8.12
CA THR A 56 13.58 -13.54 -8.81
C THR A 56 14.82 -12.67 -8.61
N ASN A 57 15.99 -13.27 -8.81
CA ASN A 57 17.26 -12.56 -8.89
C ASN A 57 17.66 -12.21 -10.34
N ASP A 58 16.83 -12.57 -11.31
CA ASP A 58 17.06 -12.31 -12.73
C ASP A 58 16.11 -11.20 -13.26
N PRO A 59 16.53 -9.93 -13.16
CA PRO A 59 15.71 -8.79 -13.57
C PRO A 59 15.54 -8.64 -15.09
N GLU A 60 16.21 -9.44 -15.92
CA GLU A 60 16.04 -9.38 -17.38
C GLU A 60 14.84 -10.18 -17.87
N ASN A 61 14.50 -11.29 -17.19
CA ASN A 61 13.45 -12.19 -17.60
C ASN A 61 12.18 -12.11 -16.74
N ASP A 62 12.29 -11.65 -15.49
CA ASP A 62 11.17 -11.58 -14.57
C ASP A 62 11.30 -10.40 -13.59
N VAL A 63 10.23 -9.63 -13.45
CA VAL A 63 10.14 -8.41 -12.61
C VAL A 63 9.10 -8.56 -11.51
N ASP A 64 8.69 -9.79 -11.20
CA ASP A 64 7.68 -10.06 -10.19
C ASP A 64 8.19 -9.85 -8.75
N PHE A 65 7.26 -9.69 -7.81
CA PHE A 65 7.52 -9.42 -6.40
C PHE A 65 6.72 -10.33 -5.47
N LEU A 66 7.34 -10.70 -4.37
CA LEU A 66 6.66 -11.37 -3.26
C LEU A 66 5.90 -10.34 -2.43
N SER A 67 4.68 -10.70 -2.03
CA SER A 67 3.82 -9.92 -1.14
C SER A 67 3.28 -10.81 -0.02
N PRO A 68 2.78 -10.26 1.10
CA PRO A 68 2.12 -11.06 2.12
C PRO A 68 0.98 -11.92 1.55
N GLY A 69 0.24 -11.39 0.56
CA GLY A 69 -0.84 -12.11 -0.14
C GLY A 69 -0.38 -13.44 -0.73
N HIS A 70 0.82 -13.49 -1.32
CA HIS A 70 1.40 -14.74 -1.83
C HIS A 70 1.53 -15.81 -0.75
N PHE A 71 1.86 -15.43 0.49
CA PHE A 71 1.97 -16.38 1.60
C PHE A 71 0.60 -16.74 2.22
N LEU A 72 -0.36 -15.82 2.17
CA LEU A 72 -1.68 -16.01 2.77
C LEU A 72 -2.61 -16.86 1.89
N ILE A 73 -2.60 -16.63 0.58
CA ILE A 73 -3.55 -17.25 -0.37
C ILE A 73 -2.86 -17.96 -1.54
N GLY A 74 -1.52 -17.92 -1.63
CA GLY A 74 -0.76 -18.55 -2.72
C GLY A 74 -0.68 -17.73 -4.02
N ALA A 75 -1.20 -16.50 -4.03
CA ALA A 75 -1.32 -15.65 -5.23
C ALA A 75 -1.29 -14.16 -4.88
N PRO A 76 -1.01 -13.25 -5.84
CA PRO A 76 -1.12 -11.82 -5.61
C PRO A 76 -2.59 -11.42 -5.39
N LEU A 77 -2.81 -10.47 -4.47
CA LEU A 77 -4.12 -9.85 -4.28
C LEU A 77 -4.33 -8.78 -5.36
N LEU A 78 -5.26 -9.04 -6.29
CA LEU A 78 -5.56 -8.16 -7.41
C LEU A 78 -6.94 -7.51 -7.24
N ALA A 79 -7.06 -6.25 -7.63
CA ALA A 79 -8.33 -5.52 -7.68
C ALA A 79 -8.76 -5.36 -9.13
N ALA A 80 -10.07 -5.47 -9.37
CA ALA A 80 -10.63 -5.07 -10.64
C ALA A 80 -10.38 -3.56 -10.87
N PRO A 81 -10.14 -3.12 -12.12
CA PRO A 81 -10.04 -1.70 -12.43
C PRO A 81 -11.35 -0.98 -12.06
N GLU A 82 -11.25 0.00 -11.16
CA GLU A 82 -12.38 0.86 -10.79
C GLU A 82 -12.22 2.26 -11.40
N VAL A 83 -13.34 2.96 -11.59
CA VAL A 83 -13.34 4.36 -12.03
C VAL A 83 -12.68 5.22 -10.96
N ASP A 84 -11.77 6.10 -11.36
CA ASP A 84 -11.17 7.07 -10.45
C ASP A 84 -12.21 8.11 -10.00
N LEU A 85 -12.42 8.20 -8.68
CA LEU A 85 -13.39 9.10 -8.05
C LEU A 85 -12.72 10.24 -7.28
N ALA A 86 -11.40 10.40 -7.38
CA ALA A 86 -10.66 11.42 -6.63
C ALA A 86 -11.16 12.85 -6.91
N GLY A 87 -11.59 13.13 -8.14
CA GLY A 87 -12.08 14.45 -8.56
C GLY A 87 -13.58 14.72 -8.35
N THR A 88 -14.37 13.70 -8.01
CA THR A 88 -15.83 13.84 -7.92
C THR A 88 -16.23 14.35 -6.53
N PRO A 89 -17.06 15.39 -6.38
CA PRO A 89 -17.55 15.84 -5.07
C PRO A 89 -18.30 14.74 -4.30
N GLU A 90 -18.12 14.64 -2.98
CA GLU A 90 -18.72 13.55 -2.18
C GLU A 90 -20.25 13.53 -2.22
N ASN A 91 -20.87 14.70 -2.30
CA ASN A 91 -22.32 14.85 -2.41
C ASN A 91 -22.91 14.29 -3.72
N HIS A 92 -22.07 13.99 -4.71
CA HIS A 92 -22.48 13.36 -5.98
C HIS A 92 -22.22 11.85 -6.00
N LEU A 93 -21.68 11.28 -4.91
CA LEU A 93 -21.35 9.86 -4.85
C LEU A 93 -22.50 9.05 -4.27
N SER A 94 -22.79 7.91 -4.91
CA SER A 94 -23.58 6.86 -4.28
C SER A 94 -22.83 6.27 -3.07
N ARG A 95 -23.53 5.52 -2.22
CA ARG A 95 -22.93 4.89 -1.04
C ARG A 95 -21.76 3.96 -1.39
N TRP A 96 -21.92 3.16 -2.45
CA TRP A 96 -20.84 2.34 -3.00
C TRP A 96 -19.65 3.19 -3.46
N GLN A 97 -19.90 4.25 -4.24
CA GLN A 97 -18.86 5.13 -4.75
C GLN A 97 -18.10 5.85 -3.63
N LEU A 98 -18.77 6.14 -2.51
CA LEU A 98 -18.13 6.71 -1.32
C LEU A 98 -17.11 5.74 -0.71
N VAL A 99 -17.46 4.45 -0.58
CA VAL A 99 -16.52 3.41 -0.13
C VAL A 99 -15.37 3.23 -1.13
N THR A 100 -15.67 3.18 -2.43
CA THR A 100 -14.66 3.09 -3.48
C THR A 100 -13.66 4.24 -3.42
N ARG A 101 -14.16 5.49 -3.32
CA ARG A 101 -13.31 6.66 -3.17
C ARG A 101 -12.46 6.61 -1.91
N ALA A 102 -13.03 6.21 -0.78
CA ALA A 102 -12.28 6.06 0.48
C ALA A 102 -11.13 5.05 0.33
N SER A 103 -11.36 3.92 -0.36
CA SER A 103 -10.31 2.94 -0.68
C SER A 103 -9.23 3.50 -1.61
N GLN A 104 -9.59 4.28 -2.62
CA GLN A 104 -8.63 4.94 -3.51
C GLN A 104 -7.79 5.98 -2.77
N GLU A 105 -8.39 6.78 -1.88
CA GLU A 105 -7.68 7.72 -1.02
C GLU A 105 -6.73 7.01 -0.05
N PHE A 106 -7.17 5.88 0.53
CA PHE A 106 -6.32 5.05 1.39
C PHE A 106 -5.12 4.53 0.60
N TRP A 107 -5.35 3.92 -0.55
CA TRP A 107 -4.32 3.41 -1.44
C TRP A 107 -3.29 4.49 -1.80
N SER A 108 -3.74 5.65 -2.27
CA SER A 108 -2.87 6.74 -2.72
C SER A 108 -1.93 7.24 -1.60
N ARG A 109 -2.45 7.36 -0.38
CA ARG A 109 -1.66 7.85 0.77
C ARG A 109 -0.76 6.74 1.33
N TRP A 110 -1.29 5.55 1.52
CA TRP A 110 -0.56 4.41 2.07
C TRP A 110 0.58 3.96 1.17
N SER A 111 0.33 3.75 -0.13
CA SER A 111 1.35 3.31 -1.09
C SER A 111 2.53 4.30 -1.12
N ARG A 112 2.23 5.61 -1.14
CA ARG A 112 3.25 6.67 -1.09
C ARG A 112 4.07 6.61 0.20
N GLU A 113 3.43 6.45 1.36
CA GLU A 113 4.17 6.31 2.62
C GLU A 113 5.01 5.03 2.64
N TYR A 114 4.45 3.91 2.19
CA TYR A 114 5.11 2.62 2.15
C TYR A 114 6.36 2.63 1.26
N LEU A 115 6.26 3.16 0.05
CA LEU A 115 7.42 3.29 -0.86
C LEU A 115 8.55 4.10 -0.22
N ASN A 116 8.23 5.13 0.55
CA ASN A 116 9.24 5.90 1.28
C ASN A 116 9.95 5.07 2.36
N THR A 117 9.30 4.04 2.91
CA THR A 117 9.94 3.11 3.85
C THR A 117 10.87 2.10 3.17
N LEU A 118 10.60 1.75 1.90
CA LEU A 118 11.48 0.89 1.09
C LEU A 118 12.79 1.59 0.70
N ILE A 119 12.80 2.92 0.66
CA ILE A 119 14.02 3.70 0.43
C ILE A 119 14.95 3.55 1.64
N GLN A 120 15.88 2.60 1.55
CA GLN A 120 16.95 2.46 2.56
C GLN A 120 17.80 3.74 2.60
N ARG A 121 17.67 4.51 3.67
CA ARG A 121 18.56 5.63 3.97
C ARG A 121 19.80 5.09 4.69
N LYS A 122 20.88 4.81 3.95
CA LYS A 122 22.19 4.61 4.58
C LYS A 122 22.69 5.94 5.14
N LYS A 123 23.46 5.88 6.24
CA LYS A 123 24.12 7.06 6.81
C LYS A 123 24.87 7.80 5.67
N TRP A 124 24.67 9.11 5.61
CA TRP A 124 25.14 10.02 4.56
C TRP A 124 26.65 9.95 4.26
N ASN A 125 27.43 9.30 5.13
CA ASN A 125 28.88 9.22 5.04
C ASN A 125 29.40 8.07 4.16
N THR A 126 28.52 7.28 3.51
CA THR A 126 28.93 6.21 2.59
C THR A 126 28.52 6.56 1.16
N PRO A 127 29.46 6.69 0.21
CA PRO A 127 29.12 6.94 -1.18
C PRO A 127 28.27 5.80 -1.73
N ARG A 128 27.15 6.16 -2.39
CA ARG A 128 26.24 5.19 -3.00
C ARG A 128 26.78 4.85 -4.40
N PRO A 129 26.93 3.56 -4.76
CA PRO A 129 27.27 3.22 -6.14
C PRO A 129 26.18 3.75 -7.08
N PRO A 130 26.54 4.27 -8.26
CA PRO A 130 25.55 4.72 -9.24
C PRO A 130 24.66 3.55 -9.67
N LEU A 131 23.43 3.86 -10.09
CA LEU A 131 22.52 2.88 -10.68
C LEU A 131 23.18 2.24 -11.90
N LYS A 132 23.04 0.93 -12.02
CA LYS A 132 23.57 0.15 -13.14
C LYS A 132 22.43 -0.45 -13.95
N ILE A 133 22.66 -0.58 -15.26
CA ILE A 133 21.79 -1.35 -16.15
C ILE A 133 21.70 -2.78 -15.59
N GLY A 134 20.48 -3.33 -15.56
CA GLY A 134 20.19 -4.63 -14.94
C GLY A 134 19.90 -4.58 -13.44
N GLN A 135 19.75 -3.40 -12.82
CA GLN A 135 19.27 -3.29 -11.44
C GLN A 135 17.75 -3.11 -11.39
N LEU A 136 17.08 -3.93 -10.57
CA LEU A 136 15.65 -3.79 -10.30
C LEU A 136 15.38 -2.55 -9.44
N VAL A 137 14.45 -1.71 -9.89
CA VAL A 137 14.07 -0.46 -9.23
C VAL A 137 12.56 -0.29 -9.26
N PHE A 138 12.00 0.33 -8.22
CA PHE A 138 10.61 0.78 -8.18
C PHE A 138 10.46 2.12 -8.90
N ILE A 139 9.46 2.25 -9.80
CA ILE A 139 9.21 3.50 -10.55
C ILE A 139 7.92 4.14 -10.07
N ALA A 140 8.01 4.98 -9.03
CA ALA A 140 6.86 5.69 -8.50
C ALA A 140 6.20 6.60 -9.56
N LYS A 141 5.06 6.17 -10.12
CA LYS A 141 4.17 6.98 -10.97
C LYS A 141 3.04 7.59 -10.12
N GLU A 142 2.57 8.77 -10.49
CA GLU A 142 1.62 9.55 -9.66
C GLU A 142 0.20 8.96 -9.60
N ASN A 143 -0.20 8.09 -10.54
CA ASN A 143 -1.56 7.56 -10.68
C ASN A 143 -1.61 6.03 -10.89
N THR A 144 -1.16 5.24 -9.91
CA THR A 144 -1.36 3.78 -9.95
C THR A 144 -2.69 3.37 -9.31
N LYS A 145 -3.33 2.33 -9.87
CA LYS A 145 -4.60 1.80 -9.37
C LYS A 145 -4.41 1.14 -8.00
N PRO A 146 -5.46 1.01 -7.17
CA PRO A 146 -5.38 0.20 -5.97
C PRO A 146 -4.87 -1.21 -6.24
N LEU A 147 -3.92 -1.68 -5.41
CA LEU A 147 -3.23 -2.97 -5.53
C LEU A 147 -2.24 -3.08 -6.71
N ASP A 148 -2.10 -2.04 -7.52
CA ASP A 148 -1.19 -1.98 -8.66
C ASP A 148 0.09 -1.23 -8.26
N TRP A 149 1.07 -1.97 -7.75
CA TRP A 149 2.30 -1.36 -7.25
C TRP A 149 3.18 -0.87 -8.42
N PRO A 150 3.76 0.34 -8.31
CA PRO A 150 4.67 0.91 -9.32
C PRO A 150 5.99 0.15 -9.47
#